data_AF-A0A7C6G444-F1
#
_entry.id   AF-A0A7C6G444-F1
#
_cell.length_a   1.000
_cell.length_b   1.000
_cell.length_c   1.000
_cell.angle_alpha   90.00
_cell.angle_beta   90.00
_cell.angle_gamma   90.00
#
_symmetry.space_group_name_H-M   'P 1'
#
loop_
_entity.id
_entity.type
_entity.pdbx_description
1 polymer ?
#
loop_
_entity_poly.entity_id
_entity_poly.type
_entity_poly.pdbx_seq_one_letter_code
_entity_poly.pdbx_strand_id
1 'polypeptide(L)'
;MMAVLTTGTLFAQKSALKDAKRALGRDDLNEARTMIKQATAHPETATDPETWKVWGDIGNKAFDLERTNAMLGKTANDKVMYDGLMESYHPYLKADSLAELPDEKGRVRNRVRKDISGILRANHPFYINGGVYYNDQRDYKKAADFFQVYWDIPTLKMFEDEKEAFVLDSTYQTIKYYAIITAIQGEDHQRALSMLDRASKEPFIENSAYKESDIYELMASEYLQLGDSAKFLEVLQMGSERFPSSNYFTPNLVNVFIREGNTDKALEYLDQAIQNNPENACDLNSVKGALLAEQGDYEAAEAEYRKALVQDPNCERALENIAVNFILQAQDLKEKTAMINDRQQQMVNDKKTVEFYLQALPSLEKYTELLKEREAPAHDIESALLKLRNVYYNLSSMGVDKSKELEGVEKELNL
;
A
#
# COMPACT_ATOMS: atom_id res chain seq x y z
N MET A 1 42.40 -49.70 22.02
CA MET A 1 41.03 -49.43 22.49
C MET A 1 41.15 -48.43 23.63
N MET A 2 41.07 -47.12 23.34
CA MET A 2 40.99 -46.07 24.36
C MET A 2 39.65 -45.37 24.15
N ALA A 3 38.62 -45.87 24.84
CA ALA A 3 37.41 -45.10 25.07
C ALA A 3 37.71 -44.16 26.23
N VAL A 4 38.10 -42.93 25.91
CA VAL A 4 38.12 -41.83 26.88
C VAL A 4 36.66 -41.46 27.12
N LEU A 5 36.11 -42.00 28.22
CA LEU A 5 34.79 -41.65 28.74
C LEU A 5 34.79 -40.17 29.15
N THR A 6 34.21 -39.32 28.29
CA THR A 6 33.87 -37.92 28.58
C THR A 6 32.64 -37.87 29.49
N THR A 7 32.73 -38.39 30.71
CA THR A 7 31.65 -38.31 31.71
C THR A 7 31.60 -36.95 32.40
N GLY A 8 32.72 -36.19 32.41
CA GLY A 8 32.79 -34.86 33.03
C GLY A 8 32.01 -33.76 32.32
N THR A 9 31.85 -33.85 30.99
CA THR A 9 31.11 -32.85 30.20
C THR A 9 29.58 -33.02 30.31
N LEU A 10 29.10 -34.25 30.49
CA LEU A 10 27.68 -34.58 30.62
C LEU A 10 27.04 -34.07 31.92
N PHE A 11 27.79 -34.04 33.03
CA PHE A 11 27.28 -33.51 34.31
C PHE A 11 27.31 -31.97 34.39
N ALA A 12 28.21 -31.30 33.65
CA ALA A 12 28.40 -29.85 33.68
C ALA A 12 27.32 -29.06 32.91
N GLN A 13 26.49 -29.71 32.09
CA GLN A 13 25.48 -29.03 31.25
C GLN A 13 24.06 -29.08 31.85
N LYS A 14 23.72 -30.10 32.65
CA LYS A 14 22.51 -30.09 33.51
C LYS A 14 22.58 -29.08 34.66
N SER A 15 23.77 -28.62 35.06
CA SER A 15 23.93 -27.54 36.04
C SER A 15 23.62 -26.16 35.47
N ALA A 16 23.79 -25.94 34.16
CA ALA A 16 23.63 -24.63 33.53
C ALA A 16 22.21 -24.05 33.70
N LEU A 17 21.14 -24.86 33.58
CA LEU A 17 19.78 -24.38 33.85
C LEU A 17 19.60 -23.94 35.32
N LYS A 18 20.17 -24.70 36.25
CA LYS A 18 20.11 -24.38 37.69
C LYS A 18 20.87 -23.09 37.99
N ASP A 19 22.02 -22.91 37.35
CA ASP A 19 22.86 -21.73 37.52
C ASP A 19 22.23 -20.50 36.86
N ALA A 20 21.56 -20.65 35.71
CA ALA A 20 20.74 -19.61 35.10
C ALA A 20 19.63 -19.13 36.05
N LYS A 21 18.89 -20.06 36.68
CA LYS A 21 17.84 -19.73 37.67
C LYS A 21 18.40 -19.01 38.89
N ARG A 22 19.56 -19.45 39.40
CA ARG A 22 20.24 -18.80 40.55
C ARG A 22 20.72 -17.40 40.20
N ALA A 23 21.29 -17.20 39.02
CA ALA A 23 21.71 -15.91 38.53
C ALA A 23 20.52 -14.96 38.35
N LEU A 24 19.43 -15.44 37.73
CA LEU A 24 18.18 -14.70 37.58
C LEU A 24 17.61 -14.27 38.94
N GLY A 25 17.60 -15.16 39.95
CA GLY A 25 17.14 -14.83 41.31
C GLY A 25 18.03 -13.84 42.07
N ARG A 26 19.25 -13.57 41.59
CA ARG A 26 20.16 -12.54 42.10
C ARG A 26 20.17 -11.28 41.22
N ASP A 27 19.29 -11.22 40.22
CA ASP A 27 19.23 -10.16 39.20
C ASP A 27 20.53 -10.02 38.37
N ASP A 28 21.38 -11.06 38.33
CA ASP A 28 22.57 -11.11 37.47
C ASP A 28 22.19 -11.60 36.05
N LEU A 29 21.64 -10.68 35.26
CA LEU A 29 21.14 -10.99 33.92
C LEU A 29 22.24 -11.40 32.93
N ASN A 30 23.48 -10.97 33.15
CA ASN A 30 24.59 -11.34 32.27
C ASN A 30 25.01 -12.79 32.49
N GLU A 31 25.14 -13.21 33.75
CA GLU A 31 25.39 -14.60 34.10
C GLU A 31 24.19 -15.47 33.69
N ALA A 32 22.97 -15.03 33.94
CA ALA A 32 21.76 -15.77 33.57
C ALA A 32 21.67 -16.02 32.06
N ARG A 33 21.92 -14.99 31.22
CA ARG A 33 21.98 -15.14 29.76
C ARG A 33 23.09 -16.08 29.30
N THR A 34 24.24 -16.07 29.98
CA THR A 34 25.35 -16.95 29.65
C THR A 34 24.99 -18.41 29.94
N MET A 35 24.46 -18.67 31.13
CA MET A 35 24.08 -20.01 31.55
C MET A 35 22.89 -20.57 30.76
N ILE A 36 21.89 -19.73 30.42
CA ILE A 36 20.72 -20.21 29.67
C ILE A 36 21.07 -20.58 28.24
N LYS A 37 22.01 -19.88 27.59
CA LYS A 37 22.56 -20.25 26.27
C LYS A 37 23.28 -21.59 26.30
N GLN A 38 23.96 -21.92 27.40
CA GLN A 38 24.58 -23.23 27.58
C GLN A 38 23.52 -24.32 27.79
N ALA A 39 22.48 -24.04 28.59
CA ALA A 39 21.38 -24.97 28.82
C ALA A 39 20.61 -25.27 27.52
N THR A 40 20.39 -24.29 26.65
CA THR A 40 19.65 -24.49 25.39
C THR A 40 20.46 -25.21 24.31
N ALA A 41 21.79 -25.24 24.43
CA ALA A 41 22.66 -26.01 23.55
C ALA A 41 22.75 -27.50 23.90
N HIS A 42 22.34 -27.90 25.11
CA HIS A 42 22.45 -29.28 25.57
C HIS A 42 21.18 -30.09 25.24
N PRO A 43 21.28 -31.29 24.63
CA PRO A 43 20.13 -32.01 24.07
C PRO A 43 18.97 -32.26 25.05
N GLU A 44 19.26 -32.61 26.29
CA GLU A 44 18.20 -32.92 27.28
C GLU A 44 17.45 -31.66 27.73
N THR A 45 18.17 -30.56 27.97
CA THR A 45 17.60 -29.31 28.48
C THR A 45 17.00 -28.47 27.36
N ALA A 46 17.48 -28.61 26.12
CA ALA A 46 16.89 -27.99 24.93
C ALA A 46 15.45 -28.45 24.66
N THR A 47 15.08 -29.65 25.12
CA THR A 47 13.71 -30.19 25.02
C THR A 47 12.88 -29.96 26.28
N ASP A 48 13.46 -29.40 27.34
CA ASP A 48 12.74 -29.09 28.58
C ASP A 48 12.02 -27.73 28.46
N PRO A 49 10.67 -27.68 28.59
CA PRO A 49 9.92 -26.44 28.58
C PRO A 49 10.43 -25.39 29.57
N GLU A 50 10.90 -25.83 30.74
CA GLU A 50 11.37 -24.95 31.80
C GLU A 50 12.63 -24.17 31.38
N THR A 51 13.49 -24.77 30.55
CA THR A 51 14.68 -24.09 30.03
C THR A 51 14.29 -22.86 29.21
N TRP A 52 13.31 -23.02 28.33
CA TRP A 52 12.85 -21.92 27.48
C TRP A 52 12.03 -20.89 28.24
N LYS A 53 11.27 -21.33 29.26
CA LYS A 53 10.58 -20.41 30.17
C LYS A 53 11.58 -19.53 30.92
N VAL A 54 12.64 -20.11 31.48
CA VAL A 54 13.69 -19.33 32.19
C VAL A 54 14.37 -18.33 31.26
N TRP A 55 14.59 -18.66 29.99
CA TRP A 55 15.08 -17.67 29.02
C TRP A 55 14.08 -16.53 28.86
N GLY A 56 12.79 -16.84 28.66
CA GLY A 56 11.75 -15.83 28.59
C GLY A 56 11.72 -14.94 29.85
N ASP A 57 11.83 -15.55 31.03
CA ASP A 57 11.84 -14.85 32.32
C ASP A 57 13.07 -13.92 32.45
N ILE A 58 14.23 -14.27 31.89
CA ILE A 58 15.43 -13.39 31.86
C ILE A 58 15.15 -12.12 31.06
N GLY A 59 14.56 -12.25 29.87
CA GLY A 59 14.16 -11.11 29.04
C GLY A 59 13.11 -10.24 29.74
N ASN A 60 12.06 -10.88 30.27
CA ASN A 60 11.00 -10.19 31.00
C ASN A 60 11.53 -9.45 32.24
N LYS A 61 12.48 -10.04 32.96
CA LYS A 61 13.13 -9.40 34.11
C LYS A 61 13.92 -8.16 33.70
N ALA A 62 14.62 -8.19 32.56
CA ALA A 62 15.30 -7.01 32.03
C ALA A 62 14.32 -5.87 31.71
N PHE A 63 13.19 -6.20 31.08
CA PHE A 63 12.10 -5.27 30.81
C PHE A 63 11.53 -4.67 32.11
N ASP A 64 11.17 -5.52 33.08
CA ASP A 64 10.54 -5.09 34.32
C ASP A 64 11.44 -4.22 35.20
N LEU A 65 12.75 -4.48 35.23
CA LEU A 65 13.71 -3.65 35.97
C LEU A 65 13.75 -2.22 35.43
N GLU A 66 13.87 -2.05 34.10
CA GLU A 66 13.92 -0.73 33.49
C GLU A 66 12.56 -0.02 33.54
N ARG A 67 11.46 -0.75 33.33
CA ARG A 67 10.11 -0.20 33.51
C ARG A 67 9.89 0.30 34.94
N THR A 68 10.38 -0.43 35.94
CA THR A 68 10.33 -0.01 37.34
C THR A 68 11.14 1.26 37.58
N ASN A 69 12.33 1.39 36.97
CA ASN A 69 13.10 2.63 37.04
C ASN A 69 12.31 3.82 36.48
N ALA A 70 11.70 3.67 35.30
CA ALA A 70 10.88 4.71 34.68
C ALA A 70 9.69 5.12 35.57
N MET A 71 8.97 4.15 36.14
CA MET A 71 7.83 4.42 37.03
C MET A 71 8.23 5.13 38.34
N LEU A 72 9.46 4.90 38.82
CA LEU A 72 10.00 5.58 40.00
C LEU A 72 10.63 6.95 39.68
N GLY A 73 10.53 7.42 38.43
CA GLY A 73 11.16 8.67 37.97
C GLY A 73 12.69 8.60 37.93
N LYS A 74 13.27 7.40 37.95
CA LYS A 74 14.70 7.18 37.74
C LYS A 74 14.99 7.12 36.25
N THR A 75 16.25 7.40 35.88
CA THR A 75 16.72 7.16 34.51
C THR A 75 16.59 5.68 34.17
N ALA A 76 15.74 5.37 33.18
CA ALA A 76 15.61 4.04 32.60
C ALA A 76 16.40 3.95 31.29
N ASN A 77 16.82 2.73 30.94
CA ASN A 77 17.44 2.45 29.65
C ASN A 77 16.41 1.81 28.71
N ASP A 78 15.80 2.63 27.85
CA ASP A 78 14.76 2.19 26.91
C ASP A 78 15.23 1.07 25.98
N LYS A 79 16.50 1.12 25.53
CA LYS A 79 17.06 0.06 24.69
C LYS A 79 17.06 -1.28 25.43
N VAL A 80 17.56 -1.31 26.67
CA VAL A 80 17.59 -2.53 27.50
C VAL A 80 16.18 -2.99 27.83
N MET A 81 15.27 -2.05 28.10
CA MET A 81 13.87 -2.33 28.38
C MET A 81 13.21 -3.08 27.22
N TYR A 82 13.26 -2.50 26.01
CA TYR A 82 12.58 -3.06 24.85
C TYR A 82 13.31 -4.29 24.29
N ASP A 83 14.64 -4.33 24.32
CA ASP A 83 15.39 -5.55 23.96
C ASP A 83 15.05 -6.71 24.89
N GLY A 84 14.88 -6.46 26.19
CA GLY A 84 14.41 -7.46 27.16
C GLY A 84 12.99 -7.95 26.86
N LEU A 85 12.09 -7.02 26.52
CA LEU A 85 10.72 -7.36 26.14
C LEU A 85 10.70 -8.30 24.92
N MET A 86 11.40 -7.94 23.85
CA MET A 86 11.48 -8.77 22.64
C MET A 86 12.23 -10.09 22.88
N GLU A 87 13.29 -10.09 23.71
CA GLU A 87 14.01 -11.31 24.10
C GLU A 87 13.10 -12.34 24.79
N SER A 88 12.05 -11.87 25.49
CA SER A 88 11.14 -12.77 26.21
C SER A 88 10.19 -13.58 25.30
N TYR A 89 9.82 -13.03 24.14
CA TYR A 89 8.70 -13.52 23.33
C TYR A 89 8.89 -14.94 22.77
N HIS A 90 9.90 -15.14 21.92
CA HIS A 90 10.12 -16.43 21.27
C HIS A 90 10.42 -17.58 22.24
N PRO A 91 11.25 -17.39 23.30
CA PRO A 91 11.44 -18.43 24.30
C PRO A 91 10.15 -18.86 25.00
N TYR A 92 9.24 -17.92 25.31
CA TYR A 92 7.95 -18.28 25.87
C TYR A 92 7.10 -19.13 24.91
N LEU A 93 7.05 -18.79 23.62
CA LEU A 93 6.35 -19.62 22.64
C LEU A 93 6.95 -21.02 22.54
N LYS A 94 8.28 -21.11 22.58
CA LYS A 94 8.99 -22.40 22.55
C LYS A 94 8.70 -23.24 23.80
N ALA A 95 8.66 -22.60 24.97
CA ALA A 95 8.33 -23.25 26.24
C ALA A 95 6.90 -23.82 26.22
N ASP A 96 5.92 -23.03 25.80
CA ASP A 96 4.53 -23.47 25.69
C ASP A 96 4.39 -24.64 24.70
N SER A 97 5.03 -24.54 23.52
CA SER A 97 5.02 -25.58 22.49
C SER A 97 5.62 -26.90 22.98
N LEU A 98 6.77 -26.87 23.67
CA LEU A 98 7.36 -28.09 24.23
C LEU A 98 6.47 -28.69 25.33
N ALA A 99 5.78 -27.86 26.11
CA ALA A 99 4.91 -28.28 27.18
C ALA A 99 3.55 -28.85 26.70
N GLU A 100 3.20 -28.64 25.42
CA GLU A 100 2.07 -29.31 24.76
C GLU A 100 2.38 -30.73 24.29
N LEU A 101 3.65 -31.13 24.23
CA LEU A 101 4.01 -32.48 23.80
C LEU A 101 3.58 -33.51 24.87
N PRO A 102 3.04 -34.68 24.46
CA PRO A 102 2.67 -35.73 25.39
C PRO A 102 3.92 -36.31 26.07
N ASP A 103 3.81 -36.63 27.37
CA ASP A 103 4.82 -37.40 28.08
C ASP A 103 4.91 -38.85 27.55
N GLU A 104 5.87 -39.63 28.06
CA GLU A 104 6.04 -41.05 27.70
C GLU A 104 4.77 -41.91 27.93
N LYS A 105 3.81 -41.41 28.71
CA LYS A 105 2.53 -42.07 29.01
C LYS A 105 1.37 -41.47 28.20
N GLY A 106 1.66 -40.64 27.20
CA GLY A 106 0.66 -40.00 26.34
C GLY A 106 -0.07 -38.82 26.97
N ARG A 107 0.35 -38.33 28.15
CA ARG A 107 -0.35 -37.27 28.88
C ARG A 107 0.23 -35.90 28.54
N VAL A 108 -0.63 -34.94 28.23
CA VAL A 108 -0.23 -33.54 28.04
C VAL A 108 -0.45 -32.79 29.35
N ARG A 109 0.60 -32.13 29.85
CA ARG A 109 0.56 -31.32 31.08
C ARG A 109 1.37 -30.05 30.92
N ASN A 110 0.74 -29.03 30.35
CA ASN A 110 1.38 -27.75 30.17
C ASN A 110 1.37 -26.92 31.48
N ARG A 111 2.47 -26.98 32.24
CA ARG A 111 2.61 -26.29 33.52
C ARG A 111 3.06 -24.83 33.41
N VAL A 112 3.55 -24.43 32.24
CA VAL A 112 4.12 -23.09 32.01
C VAL A 112 3.12 -22.12 31.39
N ARG A 113 2.11 -22.64 30.67
CA ARG A 113 1.10 -21.83 29.95
C ARG A 113 0.48 -20.71 30.77
N LYS A 114 -0.02 -21.02 31.96
CA LYS A 114 -0.75 -20.04 32.79
C LYS A 114 0.14 -18.84 33.16
N ASP A 115 1.40 -19.09 33.44
CA ASP A 115 2.36 -18.03 33.79
C ASP A 115 2.72 -17.22 32.54
N ILE A 116 3.08 -17.91 31.46
CA ILE A 116 3.44 -17.31 30.17
C ILE A 116 2.30 -16.45 29.60
N SER A 117 1.06 -16.97 29.58
CA SER A 117 -0.09 -16.26 29.03
C SER A 117 -0.41 -15.00 29.84
N GLY A 118 -0.24 -15.06 31.17
CA GLY A 118 -0.36 -13.90 32.05
C GLY A 118 0.68 -12.82 31.74
N ILE A 119 1.95 -13.22 31.55
CA ILE A 119 3.05 -12.28 31.22
C ILE A 119 2.84 -11.65 29.84
N LEU A 120 2.55 -12.46 28.81
CA LEU A 120 2.32 -11.94 27.46
C LEU A 120 1.13 -10.98 27.41
N ARG A 121 0.05 -11.27 28.14
CA ARG A 121 -1.11 -10.37 28.23
C ARG A 121 -0.75 -9.06 28.92
N ALA A 122 -0.06 -9.12 30.06
CA ALA A 122 0.34 -7.93 30.80
C ALA A 122 1.28 -7.03 29.99
N ASN A 123 2.18 -7.64 29.21
CA ASN A 123 3.18 -6.93 28.43
C ASN A 123 2.71 -6.51 27.04
N HIS A 124 1.57 -7.03 26.55
CA HIS A 124 1.08 -6.79 25.19
C HIS A 124 1.09 -5.31 24.77
N PRO A 125 0.58 -4.35 25.57
CA PRO A 125 0.60 -2.93 25.18
C PRO A 125 2.01 -2.34 25.00
N PHE A 126 3.02 -2.87 25.68
CA PHE A 126 4.38 -2.33 25.61
C PHE A 126 5.10 -2.66 24.31
N TYR A 127 4.59 -3.62 23.52
CA TYR A 127 5.11 -3.84 22.17
C TYR A 127 4.84 -2.64 21.25
N ILE A 128 3.75 -1.89 21.47
CA ILE A 128 3.52 -0.62 20.75
C ILE A 128 4.67 0.35 21.05
N ASN A 129 5.01 0.53 22.33
CA ASN A 129 6.05 1.46 22.75
C ASN A 129 7.44 1.07 22.21
N GLY A 130 7.76 -0.24 22.21
CA GLY A 130 9.00 -0.73 21.62
C GLY A 130 9.07 -0.52 20.10
N GLY A 131 7.95 -0.67 19.41
CA GLY A 131 7.84 -0.36 17.97
C GLY A 131 8.09 1.11 17.68
N VAL A 132 7.44 2.01 18.43
CA VAL A 132 7.65 3.47 18.33
C VAL A 132 9.11 3.84 18.61
N TYR A 133 9.70 3.32 19.70
CA TYR A 133 11.09 3.58 20.06
C TYR A 133 12.07 3.24 18.93
N TYR A 134 11.89 2.10 18.27
CA TYR A 134 12.76 1.70 17.17
C TYR A 134 12.44 2.43 15.85
N ASN A 135 11.18 2.80 15.63
CA ASN A 135 10.77 3.60 14.49
C ASN A 135 11.38 5.02 14.54
N ASP A 136 11.40 5.65 15.72
CA ASP A 136 12.01 6.96 15.93
C ASP A 136 13.53 6.96 15.65
N GLN A 137 14.16 5.81 15.81
CA GLN A 137 15.57 5.58 15.44
C GLN A 137 15.77 5.15 13.99
N ARG A 138 14.68 5.03 13.21
CA ARG A 138 14.67 4.50 11.83
C ARG A 138 15.18 3.07 11.71
N ASP A 139 15.15 2.29 12.79
CA ASP A 139 15.35 0.85 12.74
C ASP A 139 14.01 0.17 12.40
N TYR A 140 13.59 0.37 11.15
CA TYR A 140 12.27 -0.08 10.66
C TYR A 140 12.10 -1.59 10.80
N LYS A 141 13.16 -2.37 10.62
CA LYS A 141 13.08 -3.82 10.77
C LYS A 141 12.69 -4.24 12.19
N LYS A 142 13.35 -3.66 13.21
CA LYS A 142 12.97 -3.94 14.60
C LYS A 142 11.61 -3.38 14.94
N ALA A 143 11.30 -2.17 14.50
CA ALA A 143 9.98 -1.58 14.74
C ALA A 143 8.85 -2.47 14.20
N ALA A 144 9.02 -3.03 12.99
CA ALA A 144 8.10 -4.01 12.40
C ALA A 144 8.01 -5.28 13.25
N ASP A 145 9.12 -5.78 13.83
CA ASP A 145 9.09 -6.91 14.77
C ASP A 145 8.17 -6.65 15.95
N PHE A 146 8.28 -5.48 16.58
CA PHE A 146 7.45 -5.12 17.73
C PHE A 146 5.95 -5.02 17.37
N PHE A 147 5.61 -4.29 16.30
CA PHE A 147 4.23 -4.17 15.88
C PHE A 147 3.64 -5.51 15.42
N GLN A 148 4.44 -6.36 14.77
CA GLN A 148 4.01 -7.70 14.41
C GLN A 148 3.76 -8.57 15.65
N VAL A 149 4.65 -8.56 16.65
CA VAL A 149 4.43 -9.34 17.88
C VAL A 149 3.17 -8.87 18.62
N TYR A 150 2.90 -7.56 18.63
CA TYR A 150 1.64 -7.04 19.14
C TYR A 150 0.43 -7.62 18.39
N TRP A 151 0.50 -7.73 17.06
CA TRP A 151 -0.55 -8.33 16.24
C TRP A 151 -0.65 -9.86 16.42
N ASP A 152 0.46 -10.55 16.65
CA ASP A 152 0.50 -12.01 16.76
C ASP A 152 -0.08 -12.50 18.10
N ILE A 153 0.22 -11.82 19.20
CA ILE A 153 -0.10 -12.28 20.56
C ILE A 153 -1.58 -12.68 20.74
N PRO A 154 -2.57 -11.87 20.32
CA PRO A 154 -3.98 -12.24 20.47
C PRO A 154 -4.42 -13.47 19.67
N THR A 155 -3.65 -13.88 18.67
CA THR A 155 -3.94 -15.03 17.80
C THR A 155 -3.19 -16.30 18.20
N LEU A 156 -2.37 -16.24 19.25
CA LEU A 156 -1.64 -17.42 19.73
C LEU A 156 -2.62 -18.47 20.28
N LYS A 157 -2.37 -19.74 19.94
CA LYS A 157 -3.17 -20.90 20.39
C LYS A 157 -3.39 -20.95 21.92
N MET A 158 -2.43 -20.46 22.70
CA MET A 158 -2.57 -20.41 24.17
C MET A 158 -3.73 -19.53 24.67
N PHE A 159 -4.28 -18.66 23.82
CA PHE A 159 -5.44 -17.80 24.10
C PHE A 159 -6.72 -18.23 23.37
N GLU A 160 -6.73 -19.35 22.65
CA GLU A 160 -7.89 -19.80 21.84
C GLU A 160 -9.18 -19.93 22.67
N ASP A 161 -9.07 -20.36 23.93
CA ASP A 161 -10.19 -20.51 24.87
C ASP A 161 -10.50 -19.23 25.66
N GLU A 162 -9.72 -18.15 25.49
CA GLU A 162 -9.82 -16.90 26.25
C GLU A 162 -10.38 -15.75 25.39
N LYS A 163 -11.67 -15.82 25.07
CA LYS A 163 -12.38 -14.90 24.15
C LYS A 163 -12.26 -13.41 24.46
N GLU A 164 -11.93 -13.04 25.69
CA GLU A 164 -11.81 -11.65 26.17
C GLU A 164 -10.40 -11.32 26.69
N ALA A 165 -9.39 -12.11 26.30
CA ALA A 165 -8.01 -11.88 26.74
C ALA A 165 -7.43 -10.53 26.24
N PHE A 166 -7.94 -10.02 25.11
CA PHE A 166 -7.45 -8.81 24.46
C PHE A 166 -8.59 -7.93 23.95
N VAL A 167 -8.37 -6.62 24.01
CA VAL A 167 -9.25 -5.63 23.37
C VAL A 167 -8.78 -5.45 21.93
N LEU A 168 -9.60 -5.92 20.97
CA LEU A 168 -9.32 -5.83 19.53
C LEU A 168 -10.12 -4.66 18.95
N ASP A 169 -9.70 -3.44 19.25
CA ASP A 169 -10.38 -2.20 18.84
C ASP A 169 -9.66 -1.50 17.67
N SER A 170 -9.98 -0.22 17.43
CA SER A 170 -9.31 0.59 16.41
C SER A 170 -7.83 0.82 16.67
N THR A 171 -7.37 0.74 17.93
CA THR A 171 -5.93 0.76 18.25
C THR A 171 -5.28 -0.50 17.70
N TYR A 172 -5.89 -1.66 17.94
CA TYR A 172 -5.39 -2.92 17.40
C TYR A 172 -5.28 -2.86 15.87
N GLN A 173 -6.31 -2.34 15.19
CA GLN A 173 -6.30 -2.18 13.74
C GLN A 173 -5.19 -1.22 13.25
N THR A 174 -4.95 -0.13 13.97
CA THR A 174 -3.89 0.84 13.67
C THR A 174 -2.50 0.21 13.79
N ILE A 175 -2.26 -0.62 14.80
CA ILE A 175 -0.95 -1.27 14.98
C ILE A 175 -0.68 -2.33 13.91
N LYS A 176 -1.70 -3.04 13.39
CA LYS A 176 -1.52 -3.91 12.21
C LYS A 176 -0.98 -3.12 11.01
N TYR A 177 -1.58 -1.95 10.78
CA TYR A 177 -1.15 -1.06 9.71
C TYR A 177 0.27 -0.53 9.94
N TYR A 178 0.63 -0.19 11.18
CA TYR A 178 2.00 0.19 11.52
C TYR A 178 3.01 -0.93 11.26
N ALA A 179 2.68 -2.19 11.57
CA ALA A 179 3.52 -3.33 11.22
C ALA A 179 3.80 -3.39 9.69
N ILE A 180 2.74 -3.21 8.88
CA ILE A 180 2.81 -3.22 7.41
C ILE A 180 3.66 -2.06 6.88
N ILE A 181 3.30 -0.81 7.20
CA ILE A 181 3.99 0.35 6.63
C ILE A 181 5.44 0.42 7.07
N THR A 182 5.75 -0.01 8.29
CA THR A 182 7.12 -0.04 8.80
C THR A 182 7.93 -1.15 8.10
N ALA A 183 7.33 -2.29 7.76
CA ALA A 183 7.99 -3.29 6.91
C ALA A 183 8.29 -2.73 5.50
N ILE A 184 7.33 -1.99 4.89
CA ILE A 184 7.51 -1.31 3.60
C ILE A 184 8.63 -0.27 3.69
N GLN A 185 8.65 0.57 4.73
CA GLN A 185 9.72 1.56 4.97
C GLN A 185 11.10 0.92 5.16
N GLY A 186 11.14 -0.29 5.69
CA GLY A 186 12.35 -1.11 5.81
C GLY A 186 12.74 -1.86 4.53
N GLU A 187 12.02 -1.66 3.41
CA GLU A 187 12.19 -2.36 2.14
C GLU A 187 12.05 -3.90 2.26
N ASP A 188 11.35 -4.38 3.29
CA ASP A 188 11.08 -5.81 3.51
C ASP A 188 9.78 -6.23 2.80
N HIS A 189 9.81 -6.15 1.46
CA HIS A 189 8.64 -6.32 0.60
C HIS A 189 7.93 -7.67 0.78
N GLN A 190 8.71 -8.75 0.99
CA GLN A 190 8.13 -10.08 1.21
C GLN A 190 7.35 -10.15 2.52
N ARG A 191 7.90 -9.56 3.59
CA ARG A 191 7.21 -9.48 4.88
C ARG A 191 5.97 -8.59 4.79
N ALA A 192 6.08 -7.43 4.14
CA ALA A 192 4.96 -6.53 3.91
C ALA A 192 3.80 -7.24 3.18
N LEU A 193 4.09 -7.95 2.08
CA LEU A 193 3.09 -8.73 1.34
C LEU A 193 2.46 -9.84 2.20
N SER A 194 3.25 -10.55 3.00
CA SER A 194 2.71 -11.56 3.92
C SER A 194 1.79 -10.95 4.98
N MET A 195 2.10 -9.76 5.48
CA MET A 195 1.26 -9.04 6.43
C MET A 195 -0.02 -8.53 5.77
N LEU A 196 0.08 -7.97 4.57
CA LEU A 196 -1.07 -7.49 3.80
C LEU A 196 -2.03 -8.63 3.42
N ASP A 197 -1.51 -9.78 3.01
CA ASP A 197 -2.31 -10.99 2.75
C ASP A 197 -3.05 -11.48 4.00
N ARG A 198 -2.40 -11.39 5.17
CA ARG A 198 -3.07 -11.68 6.45
C ARG A 198 -4.16 -10.63 6.75
N ALA A 199 -3.84 -9.34 6.64
CA ALA A 199 -4.76 -8.25 6.92
C ALA A 199 -6.03 -8.31 6.06
N SER A 200 -5.91 -8.68 4.78
CA SER A 200 -7.05 -8.79 3.86
C SER A 200 -8.03 -9.92 4.19
N LYS A 201 -7.60 -10.90 5.00
CA LYS A 201 -8.39 -12.06 5.46
C LYS A 201 -8.97 -11.89 6.86
N GLU A 202 -8.40 -10.98 7.65
CA GLU A 202 -8.91 -10.66 8.98
C GLU A 202 -10.06 -9.65 8.89
N PRO A 203 -11.02 -9.65 9.86
CA PRO A 203 -12.05 -8.63 9.92
C PRO A 203 -11.44 -7.22 10.02
N PHE A 204 -11.92 -6.31 9.18
CA PHE A 204 -11.54 -4.90 9.22
C PHE A 204 -12.40 -4.15 10.23
N ILE A 205 -11.75 -3.34 11.07
CA ILE A 205 -12.40 -2.43 12.02
C ILE A 205 -12.20 -1.01 11.52
N GLU A 206 -13.28 -0.29 11.24
CA GLU A 206 -13.22 1.08 10.77
C GLU A 206 -12.47 1.98 11.78
N ASN A 207 -11.55 2.77 11.26
CA ASN A 207 -10.67 3.63 12.05
C ASN A 207 -10.23 4.84 11.22
N SER A 208 -9.65 5.84 11.89
CA SER A 208 -9.20 7.07 11.23
C SER A 208 -7.80 6.99 10.62
N ALA A 209 -7.05 5.90 10.86
CA ALA A 209 -5.67 5.78 10.40
C ALA A 209 -5.59 5.34 8.93
N TYR A 210 -6.49 4.47 8.49
CA TYR A 210 -6.55 3.97 7.12
C TYR A 210 -7.91 3.33 6.81
N LYS A 211 -8.23 3.22 5.53
CA LYS A 211 -9.41 2.51 5.00
C LYS A 211 -9.05 1.08 4.63
N GLU A 212 -10.05 0.20 4.57
CA GLU A 212 -9.81 -1.19 4.14
C GLU A 212 -9.21 -1.29 2.73
N SER A 213 -9.59 -0.35 1.83
CA SER A 213 -9.00 -0.23 0.49
C SER A 213 -7.49 -0.08 0.53
N ASP A 214 -6.94 0.63 1.53
CA ASP A 214 -5.52 0.96 1.60
C ASP A 214 -4.66 -0.31 1.73
N ILE A 215 -5.19 -1.41 2.29
CA ILE A 215 -4.50 -2.71 2.30
C ILE A 215 -4.29 -3.20 0.86
N TYR A 216 -5.29 -3.11 0.00
CA TYR A 216 -5.21 -3.56 -1.39
C TYR A 216 -4.39 -2.58 -2.23
N GLU A 217 -4.46 -1.27 -1.97
CA GLU A 217 -3.61 -0.28 -2.63
C GLU A 217 -2.12 -0.50 -2.30
N LEU A 218 -1.80 -0.78 -1.04
CA LEU A 218 -0.44 -1.13 -0.62
C LEU A 218 0.02 -2.45 -1.25
N MET A 219 -0.83 -3.50 -1.29
CA MET A 219 -0.50 -4.75 -1.99
C MET A 219 -0.18 -4.52 -3.46
N ALA A 220 -0.99 -3.70 -4.15
CA ALA A 220 -0.76 -3.35 -5.54
C ALA A 220 0.57 -2.61 -5.72
N SER A 221 0.85 -1.63 -4.85
CA SER A 221 2.12 -0.90 -4.85
C SER A 221 3.32 -1.82 -4.66
N GLU A 222 3.27 -2.77 -3.73
CA GLU A 222 4.35 -3.72 -3.47
C GLU A 222 4.60 -4.65 -4.68
N TYR A 223 3.54 -5.19 -5.30
CA TYR A 223 3.69 -6.02 -6.50
C TYR A 223 4.21 -5.23 -7.69
N LEU A 224 3.79 -3.96 -7.84
CA LEU A 224 4.31 -3.07 -8.86
C LEU A 224 5.81 -2.81 -8.66
N GLN A 225 6.24 -2.56 -7.43
CA GLN A 225 7.66 -2.35 -7.08
C GLN A 225 8.51 -3.59 -7.34
N LEU A 226 7.97 -4.79 -7.09
CA LEU A 226 8.62 -6.06 -7.40
C LEU A 226 8.57 -6.43 -8.90
N GLY A 227 7.81 -5.68 -9.71
CA GLY A 227 7.62 -5.96 -11.13
C GLY A 227 6.70 -7.16 -11.42
N ASP A 228 5.99 -7.68 -10.41
CA ASP A 228 5.02 -8.76 -10.58
C ASP A 228 3.70 -8.23 -11.13
N SER A 229 3.69 -8.01 -12.45
CA SER A 229 2.54 -7.44 -13.16
C SER A 229 1.30 -8.33 -13.09
N ALA A 230 1.47 -9.65 -12.96
CA ALA A 230 0.36 -10.59 -12.84
C ALA A 230 -0.34 -10.43 -11.49
N LYS A 231 0.43 -10.38 -10.40
CA LYS A 231 -0.13 -10.15 -9.05
C LYS A 231 -0.66 -8.73 -8.88
N PHE A 232 0.00 -7.74 -9.47
CA PHE A 232 -0.53 -6.38 -9.52
C PHE A 232 -1.94 -6.34 -10.14
N LEU A 233 -2.12 -6.94 -11.32
CA LEU A 233 -3.42 -7.02 -11.99
C LEU A 233 -4.46 -7.76 -11.14
N GLU A 234 -4.09 -8.90 -10.53
CA GLU A 234 -4.97 -9.67 -9.65
C GLU A 234 -5.46 -8.83 -8.46
N VAL A 235 -4.56 -8.09 -7.80
CA VAL A 235 -4.92 -7.22 -6.67
C VAL A 235 -5.81 -6.06 -7.11
N LEU A 236 -5.52 -5.45 -8.26
CA LEU A 236 -6.36 -4.39 -8.79
C LEU A 236 -7.78 -4.90 -9.09
N GLN A 237 -7.93 -6.11 -9.64
CA GLN A 237 -9.23 -6.74 -9.88
C GLN A 237 -9.98 -6.95 -8.57
N MET A 238 -9.35 -7.62 -7.59
CA MET A 238 -9.94 -7.81 -6.26
C MET A 238 -10.36 -6.48 -5.60
N GLY A 239 -9.50 -5.46 -5.69
CA GLY A 239 -9.76 -4.14 -5.16
C GLY A 239 -10.93 -3.45 -5.87
N SER A 240 -11.04 -3.56 -7.19
CA SER A 240 -12.16 -2.97 -7.95
C SER A 240 -13.50 -3.63 -7.62
N GLU A 241 -13.52 -4.96 -7.40
CA GLU A 241 -14.72 -5.69 -7.03
C GLU A 241 -15.17 -5.37 -5.60
N ARG A 242 -14.21 -5.27 -4.67
CA ARG A 242 -14.49 -5.01 -3.25
C ARG A 242 -14.75 -3.53 -2.95
N PHE A 243 -14.09 -2.63 -3.67
CA PHE A 243 -14.17 -1.18 -3.49
C PHE A 243 -14.52 -0.48 -4.81
N PRO A 244 -15.73 -0.71 -5.35
CA PRO A 244 -16.12 -0.21 -6.67
C PRO A 244 -16.18 1.33 -6.76
N SER A 245 -16.21 2.04 -5.63
CA SER A 245 -16.14 3.50 -5.56
C SER A 245 -14.72 4.04 -5.35
N SER A 246 -13.70 3.18 -5.17
CA SER A 246 -12.31 3.63 -5.02
C SER A 246 -11.79 4.26 -6.31
N ASN A 247 -11.11 5.39 -6.15
CA ASN A 247 -10.48 6.13 -7.25
C ASN A 247 -9.11 5.53 -7.64
N TYR A 248 -8.70 4.44 -7.00
CA TYR A 248 -7.40 3.80 -7.24
C TYR A 248 -7.52 2.61 -8.20
N PHE A 249 -8.37 1.64 -7.89
CA PHE A 249 -8.29 0.33 -8.57
C PHE A 249 -8.68 0.39 -10.04
N THR A 250 -9.88 0.88 -10.35
CA THR A 250 -10.37 0.85 -11.73
C THR A 250 -9.55 1.71 -12.69
N PRO A 251 -9.14 2.95 -12.34
CA PRO A 251 -8.25 3.72 -13.20
C PRO A 251 -6.92 3.00 -13.48
N ASN A 252 -6.34 2.33 -12.47
CA ASN A 252 -5.12 1.54 -12.68
C ASN A 252 -5.37 0.30 -13.55
N LEU A 253 -6.51 -0.40 -13.42
CA LEU A 253 -6.89 -1.50 -14.31
C LEU A 253 -7.01 -1.05 -15.76
N VAL A 254 -7.71 0.06 -15.98
CA VAL A 254 -7.89 0.67 -17.30
C VAL A 254 -6.53 0.99 -17.91
N ASN A 255 -5.63 1.63 -17.15
CA ASN A 255 -4.27 1.92 -17.61
C ASN A 255 -3.47 0.66 -17.97
N VAL A 256 -3.61 -0.43 -17.21
CA VAL A 256 -2.98 -1.71 -17.54
C VAL A 256 -3.52 -2.24 -18.86
N PHE A 257 -4.84 -2.30 -19.05
CA PHE A 257 -5.43 -2.80 -20.28
C PHE A 257 -5.10 -1.94 -21.51
N ILE A 258 -5.06 -0.61 -21.37
CA ILE A 258 -4.62 0.30 -22.43
C ILE A 258 -3.18 -0.04 -22.84
N ARG A 259 -2.26 -0.17 -21.87
CA ARG A 259 -0.84 -0.49 -22.14
C ARG A 259 -0.66 -1.85 -22.81
N GLU A 260 -1.53 -2.81 -22.51
CA GLU A 260 -1.54 -4.14 -23.13
C GLU A 260 -2.25 -4.16 -24.50
N GLY A 261 -2.81 -3.03 -24.95
CA GLY A 261 -3.58 -2.93 -26.20
C GLY A 261 -4.95 -3.59 -26.12
N ASN A 262 -5.46 -3.86 -24.92
CA ASN A 262 -6.75 -4.48 -24.68
C ASN A 262 -7.84 -3.43 -24.43
N THR A 263 -8.09 -2.60 -25.45
CA THR A 263 -9.03 -1.47 -25.36
C THR A 263 -10.45 -1.92 -25.00
N ASP A 264 -10.91 -3.07 -25.49
CA ASP A 264 -12.26 -3.58 -25.20
C ASP A 264 -12.47 -3.82 -23.69
N LYS A 265 -11.50 -4.42 -23.00
CA LYS A 265 -11.55 -4.58 -21.54
C LYS A 265 -11.46 -3.24 -20.82
N ALA A 266 -10.63 -2.32 -21.30
CA ALA A 266 -10.53 -0.99 -20.72
C ALA A 266 -11.90 -0.27 -20.76
N LEU A 267 -12.62 -0.37 -21.87
CA LEU A 267 -13.97 0.18 -22.02
C LEU A 267 -14.99 -0.49 -21.08
N GLU A 268 -14.94 -1.82 -20.94
CA GLU A 268 -15.82 -2.56 -20.00
C GLU A 268 -15.63 -2.09 -18.55
N TYR A 269 -14.38 -1.97 -18.09
CA TYR A 269 -14.08 -1.50 -16.74
C TYR A 269 -14.46 -0.02 -16.53
N LEU A 270 -14.31 0.82 -17.56
CA LEU A 270 -14.78 2.21 -17.50
C LEU A 270 -16.30 2.27 -17.35
N ASP A 271 -17.05 1.46 -18.08
CA ASP A 271 -18.52 1.40 -17.98
C ASP A 271 -18.98 0.99 -16.58
N GLN A 272 -18.31 0.00 -15.97
CA GLN A 272 -18.58 -0.39 -14.58
C GLN A 272 -18.24 0.74 -13.60
N ALA A 273 -17.09 1.39 -13.77
CA ALA A 273 -16.68 2.49 -12.89
C ALA A 273 -17.63 3.69 -12.95
N ILE A 274 -18.09 4.06 -14.15
CA ILE A 274 -19.04 5.16 -14.34
C ILE A 274 -20.37 4.87 -13.63
N GLN A 275 -20.83 3.63 -13.66
CA GLN A 275 -22.05 3.21 -12.95
C GLN A 275 -21.88 3.24 -11.43
N ASN A 276 -20.71 2.84 -10.93
CA ASN A 276 -20.44 2.70 -9.51
C ASN A 276 -20.04 4.00 -8.81
N ASN A 277 -19.44 4.95 -9.54
CA ASN A 277 -19.00 6.24 -8.99
C ASN A 277 -19.43 7.41 -9.89
N PRO A 278 -20.68 7.90 -9.73
CA PRO A 278 -21.19 9.04 -10.49
C PRO A 278 -20.39 10.33 -10.26
N GLU A 279 -19.74 10.50 -9.11
CA GLU A 279 -18.97 11.72 -8.80
C GLU A 279 -17.74 11.86 -9.71
N ASN A 280 -17.11 10.74 -10.07
CA ASN A 280 -15.98 10.71 -10.99
C ASN A 280 -16.37 10.57 -12.47
N ALA A 281 -17.67 10.63 -12.79
CA ALA A 281 -18.12 10.37 -14.15
C ALA A 281 -17.53 11.35 -15.18
N CYS A 282 -17.19 12.59 -14.81
CA CYS A 282 -16.49 13.52 -15.73
C CYS A 282 -15.16 12.93 -16.21
N ASP A 283 -14.32 12.46 -15.28
CA ASP A 283 -13.00 11.93 -15.60
C ASP A 283 -13.10 10.59 -16.34
N LEU A 284 -13.95 9.69 -15.88
CA LEU A 284 -14.10 8.36 -16.48
C LEU A 284 -14.68 8.42 -17.89
N ASN A 285 -15.70 9.24 -18.14
CA ASN A 285 -16.23 9.45 -19.49
C ASN A 285 -15.19 10.14 -20.39
N SER A 286 -14.34 11.02 -19.84
CA SER A 286 -13.26 11.65 -20.60
C SER A 286 -12.20 10.62 -21.03
N VAL A 287 -11.83 9.68 -20.18
CA VAL A 287 -10.91 8.59 -20.56
C VAL A 287 -11.57 7.66 -21.58
N LYS A 288 -12.85 7.31 -21.39
CA LYS A 288 -13.60 6.48 -22.32
C LYS A 288 -13.67 7.10 -23.73
N GLY A 289 -13.98 8.39 -23.80
CA GLY A 289 -14.00 9.12 -25.07
C GLY A 289 -12.63 9.15 -25.74
N ALA A 290 -11.55 9.32 -24.98
CA ALA A 290 -10.19 9.33 -25.53
C ALA A 290 -9.84 7.99 -26.19
N LEU A 291 -10.19 6.87 -25.56
CA LEU A 291 -9.98 5.54 -26.14
C LEU A 291 -10.78 5.30 -27.42
N LEU A 292 -12.02 5.80 -27.47
CA LEU A 292 -12.85 5.71 -28.69
C LEU A 292 -12.27 6.58 -29.82
N ALA A 293 -11.76 7.77 -29.50
CA ALA A 293 -11.10 8.63 -30.47
C ALA A 293 -9.79 8.02 -31.02
N GLU A 294 -9.02 7.33 -30.18
CA GLU A 294 -7.83 6.56 -30.62
C GLU A 294 -8.18 5.41 -31.57
N GLN A 295 -9.39 4.83 -31.43
CA GLN A 295 -9.94 3.84 -32.36
C GLN A 295 -10.52 4.48 -33.64
N GLY A 296 -10.55 5.81 -33.74
CA GLY A 296 -11.13 6.56 -34.85
C GLY A 296 -12.65 6.72 -34.77
N ASP A 297 -13.29 6.28 -33.69
CA ASP A 297 -14.72 6.49 -33.45
C ASP A 297 -14.96 7.84 -32.79
N TYR A 298 -14.73 8.90 -33.56
CA TYR A 298 -14.83 10.28 -33.08
C TYR A 298 -16.26 10.69 -32.67
N GLU A 299 -17.29 10.04 -33.26
CA GLU A 299 -18.68 10.32 -32.93
C GLU A 299 -19.03 9.73 -31.55
N ALA A 300 -18.64 8.48 -31.29
CA ALA A 300 -18.81 7.89 -29.96
C ALA A 300 -17.95 8.62 -28.91
N ALA A 301 -16.73 9.04 -29.27
CA ALA A 301 -15.88 9.83 -28.39
C ALA A 301 -16.55 11.15 -27.97
N GLU A 302 -17.08 11.91 -28.93
CA GLU A 302 -17.82 13.15 -28.67
C GLU A 302 -19.00 12.90 -27.73
N ALA A 303 -19.77 11.82 -27.95
CA ALA A 303 -20.89 11.47 -27.10
C ALA A 303 -20.46 11.26 -25.63
N GLU A 304 -19.35 10.56 -25.39
CA GLU A 304 -18.84 10.35 -24.02
C GLU A 304 -18.32 11.66 -23.40
N TYR A 305 -17.57 12.48 -24.13
CA TYR A 305 -17.14 13.78 -23.61
C TYR A 305 -18.32 14.69 -23.27
N ARG A 306 -19.41 14.65 -24.04
CA ARG A 306 -20.63 15.39 -23.73
C ARG A 306 -21.29 14.89 -22.45
N LYS A 307 -21.27 13.59 -22.16
CA LYS A 307 -21.72 13.08 -20.86
C LYS A 307 -20.85 13.61 -19.72
N ALA A 308 -19.53 13.69 -19.92
CA ALA A 308 -18.63 14.30 -18.95
C ALA A 308 -19.00 15.76 -18.65
N LEU A 309 -19.31 16.56 -19.69
CA LEU A 309 -19.73 17.95 -19.53
C LEU A 309 -21.14 18.14 -18.94
N VAL A 310 -22.02 17.15 -19.07
CA VAL A 310 -23.31 17.16 -18.36
C VAL A 310 -23.09 16.98 -16.85
N GLN A 311 -22.12 16.15 -16.47
CA GLN A 311 -21.77 15.94 -15.06
C GLN A 311 -21.05 17.17 -14.47
N ASP A 312 -20.05 17.68 -15.19
CA ASP A 312 -19.32 18.89 -14.82
C ASP A 312 -19.09 19.76 -16.07
N PRO A 313 -19.81 20.89 -16.21
CA PRO A 313 -19.61 21.82 -17.33
C PRO A 313 -18.18 22.38 -17.44
N ASN A 314 -17.39 22.33 -16.36
CA ASN A 314 -16.02 22.81 -16.29
C ASN A 314 -14.99 21.66 -16.27
N CYS A 315 -15.39 20.45 -16.64
CA CYS A 315 -14.51 19.28 -16.76
C CYS A 315 -13.39 19.56 -17.77
N GLU A 316 -12.23 20.03 -17.30
CA GLU A 316 -11.11 20.49 -18.13
C GLU A 316 -10.67 19.42 -19.13
N ARG A 317 -10.58 18.17 -18.67
CA ARG A 317 -10.18 17.03 -19.51
C ARG A 317 -11.17 16.78 -20.65
N ALA A 318 -12.48 16.89 -20.39
CA ALA A 318 -13.48 16.74 -21.44
C ALA A 318 -13.46 17.91 -22.43
N LEU A 319 -13.27 19.14 -21.94
CA LEU A 319 -13.17 20.33 -22.79
C LEU A 319 -11.96 20.24 -23.74
N GLU A 320 -10.79 19.88 -23.21
CA GLU A 320 -9.60 19.64 -24.03
C GLU A 320 -9.83 18.51 -25.03
N ASN A 321 -10.35 17.37 -24.58
CA ASN A 321 -10.53 16.21 -25.43
C ASN A 321 -11.57 16.43 -26.54
N ILE A 322 -12.64 17.20 -26.33
CA ILE A 322 -13.58 17.59 -27.40
C ILE A 322 -12.86 18.43 -28.45
N ALA A 323 -12.08 19.41 -28.03
CA ALA A 323 -11.32 20.25 -28.95
C ALA A 323 -10.33 19.40 -29.76
N VAL A 324 -9.57 18.52 -29.10
CA VAL A 324 -8.62 17.62 -29.75
C VAL A 324 -9.35 16.65 -30.70
N ASN A 325 -10.50 16.11 -30.33
CA ASN A 325 -11.31 15.22 -31.18
C ASN A 325 -11.65 15.88 -32.52
N PHE A 326 -12.15 17.12 -32.49
CA PHE A 326 -12.44 17.87 -33.71
C PHE A 326 -11.18 18.29 -34.48
N ILE A 327 -10.08 18.64 -33.80
CA ILE A 327 -8.80 18.93 -34.44
C ILE A 327 -8.27 17.71 -35.20
N LEU A 328 -8.34 16.51 -34.61
CA LEU A 328 -7.94 15.26 -35.24
C LEU A 328 -8.80 14.97 -36.48
N GLN A 329 -10.12 15.12 -36.36
CA GLN A 329 -11.03 14.97 -37.52
C GLN A 329 -10.71 15.97 -38.65
N ALA A 330 -10.39 17.23 -38.31
CA ALA A 330 -10.01 18.24 -39.28
C ALA A 330 -8.70 17.88 -40.00
N GLN A 331 -7.70 17.40 -39.25
CA GLN A 331 -6.40 16.99 -39.77
C GLN A 331 -6.49 15.74 -40.65
N ASP A 332 -7.15 14.69 -40.18
CA ASP A 332 -7.38 13.46 -40.95
C ASP A 332 -8.11 13.74 -42.27
N LEU A 333 -9.16 14.57 -42.23
CA LEU A 333 -9.89 14.95 -43.43
C LEU A 333 -9.02 15.78 -44.38
N LYS A 334 -8.20 16.71 -43.87
CA LYS A 334 -7.29 17.52 -44.66
C LYS A 334 -6.23 16.67 -45.36
N GLU A 335 -5.65 15.69 -44.65
CA GLU A 335 -4.68 14.75 -45.20
C GLU A 335 -5.30 13.88 -46.30
N LYS A 336 -6.50 13.33 -46.07
CA LYS A 336 -7.25 12.59 -47.09
C LYS A 336 -7.56 13.45 -48.31
N THR A 337 -7.91 14.71 -48.09
CA THR A 337 -8.24 15.67 -49.17
C THR A 337 -7.05 15.99 -50.06
N ALA A 338 -5.85 16.06 -49.48
CA ALA A 338 -4.62 16.28 -50.25
C ALA A 338 -4.33 15.18 -51.29
N MET A 339 -4.92 13.99 -51.11
CA MET A 339 -4.79 12.85 -52.03
C MET A 339 -5.91 12.75 -53.07
N ILE A 340 -6.93 13.61 -53.00
CA ILE A 340 -8.09 13.60 -53.89
C ILE A 340 -7.84 14.54 -55.08
N ASN A 341 -8.14 14.11 -56.30
CA ASN A 341 -8.04 14.94 -57.51
C ASN A 341 -9.37 15.59 -57.93
N ASP A 342 -10.49 15.16 -57.35
CA ASP A 342 -11.80 15.74 -57.64
C ASP A 342 -12.01 17.06 -56.90
N ARG A 343 -12.12 18.14 -57.68
CA ARG A 343 -12.21 19.51 -57.17
C ARG A 343 -13.49 19.77 -56.37
N GLN A 344 -14.59 19.11 -56.75
CA GLN A 344 -15.85 19.25 -56.04
C GLN A 344 -15.77 18.61 -54.66
N GLN A 345 -15.20 17.40 -54.57
CA GLN A 345 -14.96 16.72 -53.30
C GLN A 345 -13.96 17.46 -52.41
N GLN A 346 -12.91 18.05 -52.99
CA GLN A 346 -11.98 18.91 -52.24
C GLN A 346 -12.71 20.07 -51.56
N MET A 347 -13.55 20.81 -52.30
CA MET A 347 -14.32 21.92 -51.73
C MET A 347 -15.28 21.49 -50.62
N VAL A 348 -15.92 20.32 -50.77
CA VAL A 348 -16.79 19.74 -49.74
C VAL A 348 -16.00 19.40 -48.48
N ASN A 349 -14.84 18.78 -48.64
CA ASN A 349 -13.99 18.41 -47.51
C ASN A 349 -13.40 19.64 -46.82
N ASP A 350 -12.93 20.65 -47.57
CA ASP A 350 -12.39 21.90 -47.01
C ASP A 350 -13.44 22.61 -46.14
N LYS A 351 -14.69 22.66 -46.61
CA LYS A 351 -15.80 23.22 -45.83
C LYS A 351 -15.99 22.45 -44.52
N LYS A 352 -15.97 21.13 -44.57
CA LYS A 352 -16.12 20.26 -43.38
C LYS A 352 -14.92 20.36 -42.43
N THR A 353 -13.71 20.52 -42.94
CA THR A 353 -12.51 20.80 -42.14
C THR A 353 -12.64 22.13 -41.39
N VAL A 354 -13.15 23.18 -42.05
CA VAL A 354 -13.46 24.45 -41.39
C VAL A 354 -14.52 24.27 -40.29
N GLU A 355 -15.58 23.51 -40.57
CA GLU A 355 -16.63 23.19 -39.58
C GLU A 355 -16.04 22.51 -38.33
N PHE A 356 -15.16 21.53 -38.49
CA PHE A 356 -14.49 20.87 -37.36
C PHE A 356 -13.63 21.83 -36.55
N TYR A 357 -12.81 22.67 -37.18
CA TYR A 357 -12.03 23.68 -36.45
C TYR A 357 -12.92 24.67 -35.70
N LEU A 358 -14.05 25.09 -36.28
CA LEU A 358 -15.03 25.94 -35.60
C LEU A 358 -15.69 25.23 -34.41
N GLN A 359 -15.95 23.93 -34.50
CA GLN A 359 -16.49 23.13 -33.40
C GLN A 359 -15.48 22.91 -32.25
N ALA A 360 -14.19 22.93 -32.54
CA ALA A 360 -13.14 22.81 -31.52
C ALA A 360 -13.02 24.06 -30.63
N LEU A 361 -13.29 25.25 -31.18
CA LEU A 361 -13.02 26.53 -30.51
C LEU A 361 -13.73 26.71 -29.15
N PRO A 362 -15.06 26.49 -29.01
CA PRO A 362 -15.74 26.81 -27.75
C PRO A 362 -15.19 26.04 -26.56
N SER A 363 -14.89 24.75 -26.76
CA SER A 363 -14.33 23.91 -25.70
C SER A 363 -12.87 24.27 -25.40
N LEU A 364 -12.07 24.57 -26.44
CA LEU A 364 -10.67 24.91 -26.28
C LEU A 364 -10.45 26.29 -25.63
N GLU A 365 -11.26 27.29 -26.01
CA GLU A 365 -11.26 28.63 -25.43
C GLU A 365 -11.64 28.55 -23.95
N LYS A 366 -12.73 27.83 -23.63
CA LYS A 366 -13.17 27.62 -22.24
C LYS A 366 -12.12 26.88 -21.41
N TYR A 367 -11.54 25.80 -21.93
CA TYR A 367 -10.44 25.09 -21.28
C TYR A 367 -9.27 26.03 -20.96
N THR A 368 -8.86 26.84 -21.93
CA THR A 368 -7.76 27.80 -21.76
C THR A 368 -8.09 28.89 -20.73
N GLU A 369 -9.33 29.37 -20.69
CA GLU A 369 -9.81 30.32 -19.68
C GLU A 369 -9.75 29.71 -18.28
N LEU A 370 -10.28 28.50 -18.09
CA LEU A 370 -10.25 27.79 -16.80
C LEU A 370 -8.82 27.60 -16.28
N LEU A 371 -7.88 27.20 -17.15
CA LEU A 371 -6.46 27.08 -16.79
C LEU A 371 -5.88 28.42 -16.28
N LYS A 372 -6.23 29.54 -16.93
CA LYS A 372 -5.78 30.87 -16.53
C LYS A 372 -6.42 31.31 -15.21
N GLU A 373 -7.73 31.10 -15.05
CA GLU A 373 -8.48 31.47 -13.85
C GLU A 373 -7.94 30.79 -12.58
N ARG A 374 -7.53 29.52 -12.70
CA ARG A 374 -6.95 28.77 -11.58
C ARG A 374 -5.44 28.91 -11.43
N GLU A 375 -4.80 29.78 -12.21
CA GLU A 375 -3.34 29.96 -12.24
C GLU A 375 -2.59 28.63 -12.44
N ALA A 376 -3.01 27.83 -13.42
CA ALA A 376 -2.39 26.56 -13.76
C ALA A 376 -0.88 26.72 -14.08
N PRO A 377 -0.08 25.64 -13.95
CA PRO A 377 1.32 25.65 -14.37
C PRO A 377 1.49 26.21 -15.79
N ALA A 378 2.52 27.04 -15.98
CA ALA A 378 2.73 27.76 -17.25
C ALA A 378 2.77 26.85 -18.48
N HIS A 379 3.32 25.64 -18.35
CA HIS A 379 3.39 24.67 -19.43
C HIS A 379 2.01 24.15 -19.88
N ASP A 380 1.04 24.05 -18.97
CA ASP A 380 -0.34 23.64 -19.30
C ASP A 380 -1.04 24.75 -20.11
N ILE A 381 -0.89 26.00 -19.66
CA ILE A 381 -1.44 27.17 -20.36
C ILE A 381 -0.80 27.31 -21.75
N GLU A 382 0.53 27.17 -21.85
CA GLU A 382 1.26 27.22 -23.12
C GLU A 382 0.78 26.12 -24.08
N SER A 383 0.60 24.89 -23.60
CA SER A 383 0.05 23.78 -24.38
C SER A 383 -1.34 24.09 -24.94
N ALA A 384 -2.23 24.70 -24.14
CA ALA A 384 -3.56 25.11 -24.58
C ALA A 384 -3.50 26.24 -25.62
N LEU A 385 -2.65 27.26 -25.40
CA LEU A 385 -2.43 28.36 -26.32
C LEU A 385 -1.86 27.89 -27.67
N LEU A 386 -0.94 26.93 -27.67
CA LEU A 386 -0.41 26.35 -28.91
C LEU A 386 -1.49 25.64 -29.73
N LYS A 387 -2.44 24.96 -29.07
CA LYS A 387 -3.61 24.36 -29.74
C LYS A 387 -4.52 25.47 -30.32
N LEU A 388 -4.83 26.53 -29.56
CA LEU A 388 -5.63 27.66 -30.06
C LEU A 388 -4.97 28.32 -31.27
N ARG A 389 -3.66 28.56 -31.18
CA ARG A 389 -2.85 29.11 -32.28
C ARG A 389 -2.99 28.25 -33.53
N ASN A 390 -2.88 26.92 -33.40
CA ASN A 390 -3.03 25.99 -34.51
C ASN A 390 -4.42 26.10 -35.16
N VAL A 391 -5.48 26.17 -34.36
CA VAL A 391 -6.85 26.28 -34.86
C VAL A 391 -7.08 27.62 -35.56
N TYR A 392 -6.70 28.74 -34.94
CA TYR A 392 -6.86 30.09 -35.53
C TYR A 392 -6.05 30.27 -36.82
N TYR A 393 -4.83 29.73 -36.87
CA TYR A 393 -4.00 29.72 -38.07
C TYR A 393 -4.67 28.96 -39.22
N ASN A 394 -5.15 27.74 -38.96
CA ASN A 394 -5.81 26.93 -40.00
C ASN A 394 -7.10 27.60 -40.48
N LEU A 395 -7.94 28.13 -39.59
CA LEU A 395 -9.15 28.87 -39.96
C LEU A 395 -8.84 30.08 -40.84
N SER A 396 -7.86 30.90 -40.44
CA SER A 396 -7.40 32.07 -41.23
C SER A 396 -6.90 31.65 -42.61
N SER A 397 -6.12 30.57 -42.70
CA SER A 397 -5.61 30.04 -43.97
C SER A 397 -6.71 29.50 -44.90
N MET A 398 -7.87 29.15 -44.34
CA MET A 398 -9.02 28.59 -45.05
C MET A 398 -10.15 29.61 -45.25
N GLY A 399 -9.88 30.91 -45.04
CA GLY A 399 -10.80 31.99 -45.37
C GLY A 399 -11.78 32.39 -44.25
N VAL A 400 -11.59 31.90 -43.03
CA VAL A 400 -12.32 32.37 -41.84
C VAL A 400 -11.42 33.31 -41.06
N ASP A 401 -11.73 34.61 -41.04
CA ASP A 401 -10.87 35.61 -40.39
C ASP A 401 -10.79 35.38 -38.87
N LYS A 402 -9.61 34.91 -38.43
CA LYS A 402 -9.20 34.73 -37.03
C LYS A 402 -7.89 35.44 -36.74
N SER A 403 -7.56 36.46 -37.53
CA SER A 403 -6.26 37.14 -37.50
C SER A 403 -6.00 37.85 -36.17
N LYS A 404 -7.04 38.44 -35.57
CA LYS A 404 -6.94 39.14 -34.28
C LYS A 404 -6.75 38.16 -33.13
N GLU A 405 -7.50 37.07 -33.12
CA GLU A 405 -7.38 36.03 -32.11
C GLU A 405 -6.01 35.33 -32.20
N LEU A 406 -5.53 35.08 -33.41
CA LEU A 406 -4.19 34.56 -33.66
C LEU A 406 -3.10 35.49 -33.10
N GLU A 407 -3.15 36.78 -33.43
CA GLU A 407 -2.19 37.79 -32.91
C GLU A 407 -2.21 37.86 -31.37
N GLY A 408 -3.41 37.77 -30.78
CA GLY A 408 -3.57 37.73 -29.32
C GLY A 408 -2.86 36.54 -28.68
N VAL A 409 -3.09 35.33 -29.21
CA VAL A 409 -2.46 34.10 -28.72
C VAL A 409 -0.95 34.11 -28.96
N GLU A 410 -0.48 34.57 -30.12
CA GLU A 410 0.96 34.65 -30.42
C GLU A 410 1.69 35.62 -29.48
N LYS A 411 1.05 36.74 -29.12
CA LYS A 411 1.57 37.67 -28.12
C LYS A 411 1.69 37.02 -26.73
N GLU A 412 0.72 36.22 -26.32
CA GLU A 412 0.80 35.49 -25.04
C GLU A 412 1.90 34.43 -25.05
N LEU A 413 2.17 33.81 -26.20
CA LEU A 413 3.24 32.83 -26.41
C LEU A 413 4.62 33.46 -26.62
N ASN A 414 4.71 34.79 -26.79
CA ASN A 414 5.93 35.51 -27.18
C ASN A 414 6.53 35.07 -28.54
N LEU A 415 5.65 34.84 -29.53
CA LEU A 415 6.03 34.43 -30.90
C LEU A 415 6.07 35.60 -31.89
#